data_AF-A0A1Y2W2P2-F1
#
_entry.id   AF-A0A1Y2W2P2-F1
#
_cell.length_a   1.000
_cell.length_b   1.000
_cell.length_c   1.000
_cell.angle_alpha   90.00
_cell.angle_beta   90.00
_cell.angle_gamma   90.00
#
_symmetry.space_group_name_H-M   'P 1'
#
loop_
_entity.id
_entity.type
_entity.pdbx_description
1 polymer ?
#
loop_
_entity_poly.entity_id
_entity_poly.type
_entity_poly.pdbx_seq_one_letter_code
_entity_poly.pdbx_strand_id
1 'polypeptide(L)'
;MAGVPEKARFYLERAVPQLREFEAKNIFTADEIRSLVRKRTDFEHLVLSPGNKPSDWLNYATWEKSLETLRAKRCRRMQVRTSSRYTGQGRIFQILERAVSKHPGNVDLWKEYLAYAKDMKATKRYRKVMSRALRMHPTKPELWVMAGRRSANHGDMQASRAFFMRGARFCTRDATIWLEYARCEMEWLKRMDAKRGKKGGTERAIQEQAEQSDDEIKFAEEDSDEDDVDENGRMILPNPDNSKEATVFDQDATKKLEGNPALDGAIPLAIFDISKKQPFFSPTVAEKFFDLFASFGAISAQARIVQHVLDSMVELYPNDPSTCFCHLRQPLVNVAINTPAYPKALREALARLKLSLSTTTSKTQLAEKVRWWTEPILASEDLDPGIQTVLEHTLRTLPKP
;
A
#
# COMPACT_ATOMS: atom_id res chain seq x y z
N MET A 1 28.81 5.78 -30.34
CA MET A 1 27.80 6.84 -30.57
C MET A 1 27.00 6.66 -31.88
N ALA A 2 26.85 5.43 -32.39
CA ALA A 2 26.08 5.15 -33.59
C ALA A 2 24.86 4.28 -33.22
N GLY A 3 23.66 4.65 -33.66
CA GLY A 3 22.46 3.82 -33.53
C GLY A 3 21.27 4.43 -32.78
N VAL A 4 21.38 5.62 -32.17
CA VAL A 4 20.20 6.32 -31.59
C VAL A 4 19.18 6.69 -32.68
N PRO A 5 19.59 7.30 -33.82
CA PRO A 5 18.66 7.60 -34.91
C PRO A 5 18.06 6.35 -35.55
N GLU A 6 18.84 5.27 -35.67
CA GLU A 6 18.37 3.99 -36.24
C GLU A 6 17.36 3.30 -35.30
N LYS A 7 17.62 3.30 -34.00
CA LYS A 7 16.68 2.78 -32.99
C LYS A 7 15.41 3.62 -32.91
N ALA A 8 15.53 4.94 -32.97
CA ALA A 8 14.37 5.84 -33.01
C ALA A 8 13.51 5.56 -34.26
N ARG A 9 14.16 5.43 -35.43
CA ARG A 9 13.49 5.06 -36.68
C ARG A 9 12.75 3.74 -36.58
N PHE A 10 13.34 2.71 -35.98
CA PHE A 10 12.69 1.42 -35.75
C PHE A 10 11.39 1.55 -34.93
N TYR A 11 11.39 2.31 -33.83
CA TYR A 11 10.17 2.50 -33.03
C TYR A 11 9.12 3.37 -33.74
N LEU A 12 9.56 4.36 -34.52
CA LEU A 12 8.66 5.20 -35.33
C LEU A 12 7.99 4.40 -36.45
N GLU A 13 8.72 3.52 -37.14
CA GLU A 13 8.17 2.65 -38.20
C GLU A 13 7.09 1.71 -37.66
N ARG A 14 7.25 1.17 -36.44
CA ARG A 14 6.22 0.36 -35.76
C ARG A 14 4.95 1.16 -35.44
N ALA A 15 5.03 2.49 -35.40
CA ALA A 15 3.88 3.35 -35.15
C ALA A 15 3.11 3.74 -36.42
N VAL A 16 3.70 3.56 -37.61
CA VAL A 16 3.11 3.98 -38.89
C VAL A 16 1.76 3.31 -39.19
N PRO A 17 1.57 1.99 -39.00
CA PRO A 17 0.27 1.36 -39.28
C PRO A 17 -0.88 1.97 -38.48
N GLN A 18 -0.62 2.34 -37.23
CA GLN A 18 -1.60 2.99 -36.36
C GLN A 18 -1.96 4.41 -36.85
N LEU A 19 -0.95 5.17 -37.30
CA LEU A 19 -1.19 6.53 -37.82
C LEU A 19 -1.96 6.50 -39.14
N ARG A 20 -1.70 5.52 -40.01
CA ARG A 20 -2.50 5.29 -41.23
C ARG A 20 -3.96 4.95 -40.91
N GLU A 21 -4.20 4.18 -39.84
CA GLU A 21 -5.56 3.89 -39.38
C GLU A 21 -6.27 5.18 -38.90
N PHE A 22 -5.55 6.08 -38.23
CA PHE A 22 -6.10 7.35 -37.75
C PHE A 22 -6.51 8.27 -38.90
N GLU A 23 -5.71 8.31 -39.96
CA GLU A 23 -5.99 9.05 -41.18
C GLU A 23 -7.17 8.44 -41.94
N ALA A 24 -7.14 7.13 -42.20
CA ALA A 24 -8.20 6.44 -42.94
C ALA A 24 -9.58 6.55 -42.29
N LYS A 25 -9.63 6.59 -40.95
CA LYS A 25 -10.87 6.74 -40.18
C LYS A 25 -11.23 8.20 -39.87
N ASN A 26 -10.47 9.17 -40.40
CA ASN A 26 -10.63 10.61 -40.13
C ASN A 26 -10.69 10.94 -38.62
N ILE A 27 -9.99 10.18 -37.78
CA ILE A 27 -9.95 10.41 -36.32
C ILE A 27 -9.08 11.63 -35.99
N PHE A 28 -8.03 11.81 -36.79
CA PHE A 28 -7.09 12.93 -36.73
C PHE A 28 -6.90 13.50 -38.13
N THR A 29 -6.68 14.81 -38.22
CA THR A 29 -6.34 15.46 -39.50
C THR A 29 -4.88 15.21 -39.87
N ALA A 30 -4.52 15.38 -41.13
CA ALA A 30 -3.14 15.22 -41.59
C ALA A 30 -2.16 16.17 -40.86
N ASP A 31 -2.58 17.41 -40.53
CA ASP A 31 -1.80 18.36 -39.75
C ASP A 31 -1.57 17.90 -38.30
N GLU A 32 -2.61 17.37 -37.66
CA GLU A 32 -2.51 16.80 -36.32
C GLU A 32 -1.56 15.60 -36.32
N ILE A 33 -1.66 14.72 -37.32
CA ILE A 33 -0.78 13.55 -37.47
C ILE A 33 0.68 14.01 -37.65
N ARG A 34 0.96 15.04 -38.47
CA ARG A 34 2.30 15.61 -38.58
C ARG A 34 2.83 16.10 -37.23
N SER A 35 2.00 16.81 -36.45
CA SER A 35 2.39 17.28 -35.12
C SER A 35 2.65 16.13 -34.13
N LEU A 36 1.87 15.05 -34.21
CA LEU A 36 2.05 13.84 -33.40
C LEU A 36 3.34 13.10 -33.75
N VAL A 37 3.65 12.96 -35.04
CA VAL A 37 4.89 12.35 -35.51
C VAL A 37 6.09 13.16 -35.04
N ARG A 38 6.05 14.50 -35.14
CA ARG A 38 7.12 15.36 -34.65
C ARG A 38 7.35 15.18 -33.15
N LYS A 39 6.29 15.31 -32.33
CA LYS A 39 6.38 15.12 -30.88
C LYS A 39 6.89 13.73 -30.50
N ARG A 40 6.43 12.67 -31.17
CA ARG A 40 6.91 11.30 -30.91
C ARG A 40 8.37 11.14 -31.28
N THR A 41 8.82 11.75 -32.37
CA THR A 41 10.22 11.74 -32.80
C THR A 41 11.09 12.43 -31.75
N ASP A 42 10.68 13.60 -31.28
CA ASP A 42 11.39 14.34 -30.22
C ASP A 42 11.50 13.52 -28.93
N PHE A 43 10.40 12.86 -28.51
CA PHE A 43 10.43 11.97 -27.35
C PHE A 43 11.32 10.74 -27.56
N GLU A 44 11.26 10.06 -28.71
CA GLU A 44 12.10 8.88 -28.95
C GLU A 44 13.59 9.24 -29.00
N HIS A 45 13.94 10.40 -29.56
CA HIS A 45 15.32 10.90 -29.50
C HIS A 45 15.74 11.24 -28.07
N LEU A 46 14.90 11.96 -27.31
CA LEU A 46 15.19 12.30 -25.91
C LEU A 46 15.40 11.05 -25.05
N VAL A 47 14.52 10.08 -25.21
CA VAL A 47 14.48 8.85 -24.43
C VAL A 47 15.60 7.88 -24.82
N LEU A 48 16.07 7.90 -26.07
CA LEU A 48 17.22 7.10 -26.52
C LEU A 48 18.56 7.81 -26.36
N SER A 49 18.56 9.10 -26.02
CA SER A 49 19.80 9.87 -25.82
C SER A 49 20.60 9.38 -24.61
N PRO A 50 21.94 9.37 -24.71
CA PRO A 50 22.79 9.14 -23.54
C PRO A 50 22.51 10.21 -22.47
N GLY A 51 22.26 9.79 -21.23
CA GLY A 51 21.94 10.71 -20.12
C GLY A 51 20.45 11.02 -19.93
N ASN A 52 19.55 10.21 -20.51
CA ASN A 52 18.10 10.31 -20.25
C ASN A 52 17.78 10.24 -18.75
N LYS A 53 16.75 10.96 -18.31
CA LYS A 53 16.28 10.96 -16.92
C LYS A 53 15.01 10.12 -16.77
N PRO A 54 14.74 9.55 -15.58
CA PRO A 54 13.45 8.91 -15.31
C PRO A 54 12.24 9.81 -15.58
N SER A 55 12.37 11.12 -15.35
CA SER A 55 11.34 12.13 -15.66
C SER A 55 10.96 12.16 -17.14
N ASP A 56 11.92 11.96 -18.05
CA ASP A 56 11.68 12.03 -19.49
C ASP A 56 10.84 10.84 -19.96
N TRP A 57 11.10 9.65 -19.38
CA TRP A 57 10.30 8.46 -19.59
C TRP A 57 8.88 8.60 -19.04
N LEU A 58 8.73 9.19 -17.84
CA LEU A 58 7.41 9.47 -17.26
C LEU A 58 6.63 10.46 -18.12
N ASN A 59 7.25 11.55 -18.55
CA ASN A 59 6.64 12.54 -19.45
C ASN A 59 6.24 11.92 -20.78
N TYR A 60 7.05 11.02 -21.32
CA TYR A 60 6.70 10.31 -22.55
C TYR A 60 5.49 9.38 -22.34
N ALA A 61 5.47 8.63 -21.24
CA ALA A 61 4.35 7.75 -20.89
C ALA A 61 3.05 8.54 -20.63
N THR A 62 3.11 9.66 -19.91
CA THR A 62 1.93 10.51 -19.65
C THR A 62 1.40 11.14 -20.93
N TRP A 63 2.28 11.58 -21.83
CA TRP A 63 1.89 12.09 -23.14
C TRP A 63 1.17 11.01 -23.98
N GLU A 64 1.73 9.80 -24.12
CA GLU A 64 1.07 8.71 -24.85
C GLU A 64 -0.25 8.28 -24.19
N LYS A 65 -0.35 8.29 -22.85
CA LYS A 65 -1.63 8.07 -22.14
C LYS A 65 -2.66 9.13 -22.52
N SER A 66 -2.29 10.41 -22.50
CA SER A 66 -3.18 11.50 -22.89
C SER A 66 -3.65 11.38 -24.35
N LEU A 67 -2.76 10.98 -25.26
CA LEU A 67 -3.09 10.72 -26.66
C LEU A 67 -4.13 9.60 -26.80
N GLU A 68 -3.97 8.52 -26.05
CA GLU A 68 -4.91 7.41 -26.05
C GLU A 68 -6.29 7.83 -25.50
N THR A 69 -6.33 8.66 -24.44
CA THR A 69 -7.59 9.22 -23.93
C THR A 69 -8.27 10.15 -24.95
N LEU A 70 -7.49 10.96 -25.67
CA LEU A 70 -8.00 11.84 -26.72
C LEU A 70 -8.58 11.02 -27.88
N ARG A 71 -7.86 9.99 -28.32
CA ARG A 71 -8.32 9.03 -29.32
C ARG A 71 -9.63 8.38 -28.90
N ALA A 72 -9.73 7.87 -27.68
CA ALA A 72 -10.94 7.24 -27.16
C ALA A 72 -12.15 8.20 -27.17
N LYS A 73 -11.97 9.45 -26.74
CA LYS A 73 -13.03 10.48 -26.78
C LYS A 73 -13.48 10.79 -28.22
N ARG A 74 -12.54 10.93 -29.16
CA ARG A 74 -12.83 11.20 -30.57
C ARG A 74 -13.53 10.03 -31.26
N CYS A 75 -13.10 8.80 -31.00
CA CYS A 75 -13.77 7.60 -31.49
C CYS A 75 -15.22 7.51 -30.99
N ARG A 76 -15.47 7.86 -29.72
CA ARG A 76 -16.82 7.90 -29.16
C ARG A 76 -17.70 8.96 -29.85
N ARG A 77 -17.15 10.14 -30.12
CA ARG A 77 -17.87 11.24 -30.81
C ARG A 77 -18.22 10.89 -32.26
N MET A 78 -17.29 10.27 -32.99
CA MET A 78 -17.47 9.91 -34.40
C MET A 78 -18.16 8.55 -34.58
N GLN A 79 -18.60 7.90 -33.50
CA GLN A 79 -19.23 6.57 -33.50
C GLN A 79 -18.45 5.51 -34.27
N VAL A 80 -17.13 5.66 -34.37
CA VAL A 80 -16.26 4.70 -35.05
C VAL A 80 -16.14 3.47 -34.15
N ARG A 81 -16.88 2.41 -34.47
CA ARG A 81 -16.74 1.09 -33.84
C ARG A 81 -15.33 0.59 -34.09
N THR A 82 -14.47 0.78 -33.09
CA THR A 82 -13.05 0.52 -33.24
C THR A 82 -12.72 -0.79 -32.54
N SER A 83 -12.78 -1.89 -33.29
CA SER A 83 -11.95 -3.07 -33.06
C SER A 83 -10.53 -2.77 -33.54
N SER A 84 -9.84 -1.84 -32.88
CA SER A 84 -8.43 -1.57 -33.23
C SER A 84 -7.58 -2.72 -32.72
N ARG A 85 -7.05 -3.52 -33.65
CA ARG A 85 -5.97 -4.47 -33.44
C ARG A 85 -4.67 -3.79 -32.99
N TYR A 86 -4.62 -2.45 -33.04
CA TYR A 86 -3.45 -1.60 -32.80
C TYR A 86 -3.74 -0.53 -31.72
N THR A 87 -4.08 -0.98 -30.50
CA THR A 87 -4.29 -0.06 -29.38
C THR A 87 -2.97 0.62 -28.98
N GLY A 88 -3.03 1.90 -28.60
CA GLY A 88 -1.86 2.62 -28.05
C GLY A 88 -1.32 1.99 -26.76
N GLN A 89 -2.09 1.11 -26.14
CA GLN A 89 -1.77 0.41 -24.90
C GLN A 89 -0.50 -0.43 -25.03
N GLY A 90 -0.33 -1.16 -26.14
CA GLY A 90 0.87 -1.95 -26.39
C GLY A 90 2.14 -1.09 -26.43
N ARG A 91 2.05 0.13 -26.98
CA ARG A 91 3.18 1.06 -27.01
C ARG A 91 3.50 1.59 -25.61
N ILE A 92 2.49 2.03 -24.86
CA ILE A 92 2.70 2.54 -23.50
C ILE A 92 3.38 1.46 -22.64
N PHE A 93 2.98 0.20 -22.77
CA PHE A 93 3.68 -0.91 -22.11
C PHE A 93 5.13 -1.07 -22.57
N GLN A 94 5.43 -0.98 -23.87
CA GLN A 94 6.81 -1.05 -24.35
C GLN A 94 7.67 0.12 -23.86
N ILE A 95 7.11 1.33 -23.76
CA ILE A 95 7.81 2.51 -23.23
C ILE A 95 8.16 2.29 -21.76
N LEU A 96 7.18 1.87 -20.95
CA LEU A 96 7.39 1.60 -19.53
C LEU A 96 8.35 0.44 -19.29
N GLU A 97 8.28 -0.62 -20.11
CA GLU A 97 9.22 -1.75 -20.06
C GLU A 97 10.66 -1.31 -20.36
N ARG A 98 10.85 -0.49 -21.41
CA ARG A 98 12.15 0.12 -21.71
C ARG A 98 12.62 1.05 -20.58
N ALA A 99 11.70 1.81 -19.96
CA ALA A 99 12.02 2.72 -18.88
C ALA A 99 12.56 2.00 -17.66
N VAL A 100 11.88 0.94 -17.19
CA VAL A 100 12.33 0.15 -16.04
C VAL A 100 13.58 -0.67 -16.33
N SER A 101 13.80 -1.06 -17.58
CA SER A 101 15.03 -1.73 -18.01
C SER A 101 16.24 -0.78 -18.03
N LYS A 102 16.02 0.51 -18.34
CA LYS A 102 17.08 1.52 -18.37
C LYS A 102 17.36 2.13 -17.00
N HIS A 103 16.31 2.36 -16.21
CA HIS A 103 16.37 2.97 -14.88
C HIS A 103 15.77 2.04 -13.83
N PRO A 104 16.35 0.84 -13.61
CA PRO A 104 15.77 -0.14 -12.70
C PRO A 104 15.75 0.34 -11.25
N GLY A 105 16.64 1.28 -10.87
CA GLY A 105 16.74 1.84 -9.52
C GLY A 105 15.65 2.85 -9.13
N ASN A 106 14.85 3.34 -10.07
CA ASN A 106 13.82 4.35 -9.76
C ASN A 106 12.48 3.68 -9.46
N VAL A 107 12.01 3.80 -8.21
CA VAL A 107 10.76 3.18 -7.74
C VAL A 107 9.51 3.79 -8.38
N ASP A 108 9.53 5.08 -8.70
CA ASP A 108 8.37 5.78 -9.27
C ASP A 108 8.04 5.28 -10.68
N LEU A 109 9.05 4.91 -11.48
CA LEU A 109 8.83 4.25 -12.77
C LEU A 109 8.12 2.90 -12.62
N TRP A 110 8.52 2.10 -11.63
CA TRP A 110 7.87 0.82 -11.34
C TRP A 110 6.42 1.03 -10.87
N LYS A 111 6.18 2.00 -9.99
CA LYS A 111 4.82 2.36 -9.52
C LYS A 111 3.93 2.79 -10.68
N GLU A 112 4.43 3.65 -11.56
CA GLU A 112 3.68 4.12 -12.73
C GLU A 112 3.36 2.98 -13.71
N TYR A 113 4.31 2.04 -13.88
CA TYR A 113 4.10 0.85 -14.69
C TYR A 113 3.01 -0.06 -14.09
N LEU A 114 3.10 -0.33 -12.78
CA LEU A 114 2.11 -1.12 -12.05
C LEU A 114 0.73 -0.46 -12.06
N ALA A 115 0.65 0.86 -11.87
CA ALA A 115 -0.58 1.63 -11.95
C ALA A 115 -1.22 1.50 -13.34
N TYR A 116 -0.43 1.67 -14.41
CA TYR A 116 -0.93 1.51 -15.77
C TYR A 116 -1.40 0.08 -16.06
N ALA A 117 -0.67 -0.94 -15.63
CA ALA A 117 -1.08 -2.34 -15.80
C ALA A 117 -2.40 -2.63 -15.06
N LYS A 118 -2.61 -2.02 -13.89
CA LYS A 118 -3.86 -2.11 -13.12
C LYS A 118 -5.02 -1.43 -13.87
N ASP A 119 -4.83 -0.21 -14.37
CA ASP A 119 -5.87 0.54 -15.09
C ASP A 119 -6.31 -0.19 -16.36
N MET A 120 -5.35 -0.82 -17.05
CA MET A 120 -5.60 -1.63 -18.24
C MET A 120 -6.13 -3.04 -17.96
N LYS A 121 -6.36 -3.39 -16.68
CA LYS A 121 -6.77 -4.73 -16.23
C LYS A 121 -5.87 -5.86 -16.73
N ALA A 122 -4.59 -5.58 -16.96
CA ALA A 122 -3.61 -6.56 -17.45
C ALA A 122 -3.01 -7.36 -16.28
N THR A 123 -3.79 -8.25 -15.67
CA THR A 123 -3.44 -8.98 -14.44
C THR A 123 -2.14 -9.78 -14.58
N LYS A 124 -2.01 -10.63 -15.61
CA LYS A 124 -0.79 -11.43 -15.84
C LYS A 124 0.47 -10.57 -15.97
N ARG A 125 0.39 -9.46 -16.72
CA ARG A 125 1.51 -8.52 -16.86
C ARG A 125 1.80 -7.80 -15.53
N TYR A 126 0.78 -7.39 -14.79
CA TYR A 126 0.95 -6.81 -13.46
C TYR A 126 1.73 -7.75 -12.53
N ARG A 127 1.39 -9.05 -12.50
CA ARG A 127 2.11 -10.05 -11.69
C ARG A 127 3.59 -10.11 -12.05
N LYS A 128 3.91 -10.30 -13.34
CA LYS A 128 5.31 -10.37 -13.82
C LYS A 128 6.10 -9.10 -13.45
N VAL A 129 5.51 -7.92 -13.67
CA VAL A 129 6.15 -6.64 -13.34
C VAL A 129 6.32 -6.47 -11.83
N MET A 130 5.33 -6.90 -11.04
CA MET A 130 5.38 -6.79 -9.59
C MET A 130 6.47 -7.67 -8.99
N SER A 131 6.59 -8.92 -9.44
CA SER A 131 7.67 -9.81 -9.03
C SER A 131 9.04 -9.20 -9.35
N ARG A 132 9.22 -8.67 -10.57
CA ARG A 132 10.47 -8.00 -10.97
C ARG A 132 10.76 -6.75 -10.11
N ALA A 133 9.74 -5.94 -9.82
CA ALA A 133 9.89 -4.76 -8.97
C ALA A 133 10.33 -5.13 -7.54
N LEU A 134 9.75 -6.18 -6.95
CA LEU A 134 10.10 -6.67 -5.62
C LEU A 134 11.52 -7.27 -5.59
N ARG A 135 11.94 -7.94 -6.67
CA ARG A 135 13.33 -8.42 -6.81
C ARG A 135 14.35 -7.27 -6.89
N MET A 136 14.00 -6.21 -7.62
CA MET A 136 14.87 -5.03 -7.74
C MET A 136 14.92 -4.19 -6.46
N HIS A 137 13.82 -4.12 -5.70
CA HIS A 137 13.65 -3.21 -4.57
C HIS A 137 13.14 -3.93 -3.31
N PRO A 138 13.86 -4.94 -2.79
CA PRO A 138 13.38 -5.73 -1.65
C PRO A 138 13.28 -4.91 -0.37
N THR A 139 14.08 -3.85 -0.22
CA THR A 139 14.11 -3.00 0.99
C THR A 139 13.07 -1.87 0.97
N LYS A 140 12.22 -1.78 -0.06
CA LYS A 140 11.22 -0.70 -0.18
C LYS A 140 9.86 -1.20 0.31
N PRO A 141 9.38 -0.73 1.49
CA PRO A 141 8.16 -1.26 2.10
C PRO A 141 6.91 -1.01 1.25
N GLU A 142 6.86 0.13 0.54
CA GLU A 142 5.70 0.54 -0.27
C GLU A 142 5.33 -0.47 -1.36
N LEU A 143 6.31 -1.16 -1.96
CA LEU A 143 6.04 -2.18 -2.98
C LEU A 143 5.44 -3.43 -2.36
N TRP A 144 5.97 -3.91 -1.24
CA TRP A 144 5.38 -5.05 -0.52
C TRP A 144 3.96 -4.77 -0.06
N VAL A 145 3.69 -3.56 0.45
CA VAL A 145 2.34 -3.12 0.82
C VAL A 145 1.43 -3.11 -0.42
N MET A 146 1.91 -2.59 -1.56
CA MET A 146 1.13 -2.60 -2.80
C MET A 146 0.75 -4.02 -3.24
N ALA A 147 1.67 -4.99 -3.14
CA ALA A 147 1.41 -6.39 -3.49
C ALA A 147 0.39 -7.02 -2.52
N GLY A 148 0.64 -6.94 -1.21
CA GLY A 148 -0.22 -7.55 -0.19
C GLY A 148 -1.63 -6.96 -0.19
N ARG A 149 -1.76 -5.63 -0.30
CA ARG A 149 -3.08 -4.98 -0.40
C ARG A 149 -3.81 -5.40 -1.67
N ARG A 150 -3.10 -5.63 -2.79
CA ARG A 150 -3.73 -6.06 -4.04
C ARG A 150 -4.29 -7.48 -3.94
N SER A 151 -3.52 -8.43 -3.40
CA SER A 151 -4.01 -9.80 -3.20
C SER A 151 -5.16 -9.86 -2.21
N ALA A 152 -5.09 -9.14 -1.08
CA ALA A 152 -6.19 -9.05 -0.11
C ALA A 152 -7.48 -8.48 -0.71
N ASN A 153 -7.37 -7.48 -1.60
CA ASN A 153 -8.51 -6.90 -2.31
C ASN A 153 -9.11 -7.86 -3.33
N HIS A 154 -8.31 -8.71 -3.94
CA HIS A 154 -8.77 -9.78 -4.85
C HIS A 154 -9.36 -10.98 -4.13
N GLY A 155 -9.22 -11.04 -2.80
CA GLY A 155 -9.79 -12.11 -1.97
C GLY A 155 -8.75 -13.09 -1.46
N ASP A 156 -7.56 -13.14 -2.05
CA ASP A 156 -6.49 -14.04 -1.65
C ASP A 156 -5.72 -13.48 -0.43
N MET A 157 -6.17 -13.91 0.77
CA MET A 157 -5.54 -13.50 2.02
C MET A 157 -4.25 -14.27 2.29
N GLN A 158 -4.14 -15.50 1.79
CA GLN A 158 -2.97 -16.36 1.94
C GLN A 158 -1.77 -15.75 1.19
N ALA A 159 -1.94 -15.38 -0.08
CA ALA A 159 -0.91 -14.68 -0.83
C ALA A 159 -0.60 -13.29 -0.24
N SER A 160 -1.62 -12.58 0.27
CA SER A 160 -1.41 -11.33 1.02
C SER A 160 -0.48 -11.51 2.21
N ARG A 161 -0.75 -12.51 3.06
CA ARG A 161 0.11 -12.87 4.20
C ARG A 161 1.51 -13.23 3.73
N ALA A 162 1.67 -14.04 2.68
CA ALA A 162 2.98 -14.38 2.13
C ALA A 162 3.79 -13.13 1.73
N PHE A 163 3.16 -12.16 1.06
CA PHE A 163 3.80 -10.89 0.71
C PHE A 163 4.21 -10.06 1.91
N PHE A 164 3.32 -9.90 2.90
CA PHE A 164 3.63 -9.14 4.11
C PHE A 164 4.72 -9.80 4.93
N MET A 165 4.69 -11.13 5.08
CA MET A 165 5.70 -11.91 5.81
C MET A 165 7.06 -11.82 5.12
N ARG A 166 7.12 -11.98 3.79
CA ARG A 166 8.36 -11.82 3.02
C ARG A 166 8.88 -10.37 3.10
N GLY A 167 8.00 -9.39 2.95
CA GLY A 167 8.35 -7.98 3.08
C GLY A 167 8.88 -7.64 4.48
N ALA A 168 8.30 -8.20 5.54
CA ALA A 168 8.75 -7.99 6.92
C ALA A 168 10.15 -8.59 7.19
N ARG A 169 10.55 -9.64 6.44
CA ARG A 169 11.93 -10.17 6.48
C ARG A 169 12.96 -9.19 5.90
N PHE A 170 12.61 -8.48 4.82
CA PHE A 170 13.52 -7.53 4.17
C PHE A 170 13.51 -6.12 4.77
N CYS A 171 12.32 -5.64 5.17
CA CYS A 171 12.12 -4.28 5.66
C CYS A 171 12.10 -4.26 7.20
N THR A 172 13.25 -4.50 7.82
CA THR A 172 13.40 -4.53 9.28
C THR A 172 13.72 -3.17 9.91
N ARG A 173 13.87 -2.11 9.10
CA ARG A 173 14.22 -0.77 9.59
C ARG A 173 13.02 0.13 9.86
N ASP A 174 11.88 -0.19 9.26
CA ASP A 174 10.71 0.68 9.29
C ASP A 174 9.45 -0.12 9.68
N ALA A 175 8.58 0.51 10.45
CA ALA A 175 7.36 -0.11 10.97
C ALA A 175 6.25 -0.20 9.92
N THR A 176 6.38 0.47 8.76
CA THR A 176 5.33 0.61 7.75
C THR A 176 4.74 -0.73 7.31
N ILE A 177 5.57 -1.74 7.03
CA ILE A 177 5.06 -3.06 6.64
C ILE A 177 4.26 -3.71 7.76
N TRP A 178 4.74 -3.63 8.99
CA TRP A 178 4.09 -4.26 10.14
C TRP A 178 2.73 -3.61 10.45
N LEU A 179 2.67 -2.27 10.37
CA LEU A 179 1.43 -1.51 10.53
C LEU A 179 0.43 -1.84 9.41
N GLU A 180 0.88 -1.90 8.16
CA GLU A 180 0.00 -2.24 7.03
C GLU A 180 -0.42 -3.70 7.02
N TYR A 181 0.44 -4.61 7.51
CA TYR A 181 0.08 -6.01 7.67
C TYR A 181 -1.00 -6.17 8.74
N ALA A 182 -0.80 -5.58 9.91
CA ALA A 182 -1.81 -5.55 10.96
C ALA A 182 -3.13 -4.90 10.47
N ARG A 183 -3.04 -3.83 9.67
CA ARG A 183 -4.22 -3.16 9.07
C ARG A 183 -4.98 -4.13 8.16
N CYS A 184 -4.27 -4.81 7.27
CA CYS A 184 -4.85 -5.75 6.33
C CYS A 184 -5.56 -6.91 7.05
N GLU A 185 -4.96 -7.43 8.12
CA GLU A 185 -5.54 -8.50 8.92
C GLU A 185 -6.78 -8.03 9.70
N MET A 186 -6.75 -6.82 10.27
CA MET A 186 -7.92 -6.23 10.94
C MET A 186 -9.08 -5.96 9.97
N GLU A 187 -8.79 -5.48 8.76
CA GLU A 187 -9.81 -5.34 7.72
C GLU A 187 -10.40 -6.69 7.31
N TRP A 188 -9.59 -7.73 7.23
CA TRP A 188 -10.05 -9.08 6.96
C TRP A 188 -10.93 -9.63 8.08
N LEU A 189 -10.52 -9.47 9.36
CA LEU A 189 -11.35 -9.83 10.52
C LEU A 189 -12.69 -9.11 10.51
N LYS A 190 -12.72 -7.82 10.18
CA LYS A 190 -13.97 -7.06 10.02
C LYS A 190 -14.88 -7.68 8.94
N ARG A 191 -14.32 -8.10 7.80
CA ARG A 191 -15.08 -8.80 6.74
C ARG A 191 -15.60 -10.15 7.22
N MET A 192 -14.83 -10.87 8.02
CA MET A 192 -15.22 -12.17 8.57
C MET A 192 -16.31 -12.05 9.63
N ASP A 193 -16.20 -11.11 10.57
CA ASP A 193 -17.24 -10.83 11.58
C ASP A 193 -18.55 -10.37 10.92
N ALA A 194 -18.49 -9.53 9.88
CA ALA A 194 -19.66 -9.13 9.10
C ALA A 194 -20.34 -10.32 8.38
N LYS A 195 -19.56 -11.32 7.95
CA LYS A 195 -20.08 -12.56 7.35
C LYS A 195 -20.60 -13.55 8.39
N ARG A 196 -20.09 -13.54 9.63
CA ARG A 196 -20.53 -14.42 10.73
C ARG A 196 -22.02 -14.21 11.07
N GLY A 197 -22.52 -12.98 10.91
CA GLY A 197 -23.95 -12.68 11.06
C GLY A 197 -24.86 -13.33 10.01
N LYS A 198 -24.31 -13.86 8.91
CA LYS A 198 -25.03 -14.57 7.84
C LYS A 198 -24.63 -16.05 7.86
N LYS A 199 -25.49 -16.94 8.38
CA LYS A 199 -25.24 -18.40 8.53
C LYS A 199 -24.53 -19.00 7.30
N GLY A 200 -23.39 -19.66 7.52
CA GLY A 200 -22.61 -20.39 6.49
C GLY A 200 -21.68 -19.55 5.61
N GLY A 201 -21.65 -18.22 5.78
CA GLY A 201 -20.85 -17.32 4.93
C GLY A 201 -19.34 -17.34 5.22
N THR A 202 -18.92 -17.73 6.42
CA THR A 202 -17.50 -17.79 6.81
C THR A 202 -16.78 -19.01 6.22
N GLU A 203 -17.40 -20.20 6.26
CA GLU A 203 -16.83 -21.42 5.66
C GLU A 203 -16.81 -21.33 4.13
N ARG A 204 -17.88 -20.84 3.50
CA ARG A 204 -17.90 -20.58 2.05
C ARG A 204 -16.87 -19.56 1.61
N ALA A 205 -16.62 -18.51 2.41
CA ALA A 205 -15.61 -17.51 2.08
C ALA A 205 -14.18 -18.08 2.13
N ILE A 206 -13.90 -18.98 3.07
CA ILE A 206 -12.59 -19.65 3.16
C ILE A 206 -12.43 -20.66 2.01
N GLN A 207 -13.51 -21.33 1.62
CA GLN A 207 -13.52 -22.30 0.51
C GLN A 207 -13.40 -21.61 -0.86
N GLU A 208 -14.12 -20.50 -1.08
CA GLU A 208 -13.99 -19.64 -2.28
C GLU A 208 -12.58 -19.04 -2.41
N GLN A 209 -11.89 -18.76 -1.30
CA GLN A 209 -10.50 -18.31 -1.31
C GLN A 209 -9.52 -19.39 -1.77
N ALA A 210 -9.74 -20.65 -1.39
CA ALA A 210 -8.91 -21.76 -1.82
C ALA A 210 -9.09 -22.06 -3.33
N GLU A 211 -10.30 -21.86 -3.85
CA GLU A 211 -10.64 -22.07 -5.26
C GLU A 211 -10.20 -20.92 -6.19
N GLN A 212 -9.97 -19.70 -5.65
CA GLN A 212 -9.51 -18.52 -6.41
C GLN A 212 -7.97 -18.38 -6.50
N SER A 213 -7.22 -19.40 -6.08
CA SER A 213 -5.74 -19.41 -6.03
C SER A 213 -5.03 -19.35 -7.40
N ASP A 214 -5.76 -19.35 -8.52
CA ASP A 214 -5.20 -19.21 -9.87
C ASP A 214 -4.63 -17.78 -10.15
N ASP A 215 -4.87 -16.84 -9.22
CA ASP A 215 -4.40 -15.45 -9.29
C ASP A 215 -3.12 -15.17 -8.47
N GLU A 216 -2.50 -16.22 -7.91
CA GLU A 216 -1.30 -16.12 -7.08
C GLU A 216 -0.10 -15.57 -7.86
N ILE A 217 0.57 -14.57 -7.30
CA ILE A 217 1.88 -14.13 -7.78
C ILE A 217 2.90 -15.09 -7.19
N LYS A 218 3.20 -16.15 -7.93
CA LYS A 218 4.26 -17.08 -7.53
C LYS A 218 5.62 -16.42 -7.72
N PHE A 219 6.42 -16.39 -6.66
CA PHE A 219 7.87 -16.30 -6.81
C PHE A 219 8.32 -17.69 -7.24
N ALA A 220 8.17 -18.01 -8.52
CA ALA A 220 8.63 -19.30 -9.02
C ALA A 220 10.15 -19.37 -8.81
N GLU A 221 10.60 -20.37 -8.03
CA GLU A 221 11.98 -20.88 -8.13
C GLU A 221 12.18 -21.66 -9.43
N GLU A 222 11.10 -22.08 -10.09
CA GLU A 222 11.15 -22.80 -11.37
C GLU A 222 9.92 -22.43 -12.20
N ASP A 223 10.01 -21.38 -13.02
CA ASP A 223 9.25 -21.32 -14.27
C ASP A 223 10.28 -21.14 -15.38
N SER A 224 10.64 -22.29 -15.95
CA SER A 224 11.34 -22.48 -17.20
C SER A 224 10.50 -21.92 -18.37
N ASP A 225 10.33 -20.60 -18.42
CA ASP A 225 9.83 -19.87 -19.59
C ASP A 225 10.97 -18.94 -20.08
N GLU A 226 11.89 -19.52 -20.84
CA GLU A 226 12.62 -18.99 -22.02
C GLU A 226 12.93 -17.48 -22.19
N ASP A 227 13.06 -16.68 -21.13
CA ASP A 227 13.50 -15.26 -21.23
C ASP A 227 14.54 -14.87 -20.16
N ASP A 228 15.27 -15.85 -19.58
CA ASP A 228 16.33 -15.62 -18.59
C ASP A 228 17.70 -16.11 -19.09
N VAL A 229 18.31 -15.46 -20.10
CA VAL A 229 19.78 -15.43 -20.19
C VAL A 229 20.33 -14.30 -21.07
N ASP A 230 21.48 -13.76 -20.65
CA ASP A 230 22.45 -13.09 -21.50
C ASP A 230 23.47 -14.07 -22.10
N GLU A 231 23.75 -13.94 -23.40
CA GLU A 231 25.12 -14.15 -23.93
C GLU A 231 25.68 -12.86 -24.55
N ASN A 232 24.92 -11.74 -24.48
CA ASN A 232 25.34 -10.34 -24.70
C ASN A 232 24.23 -9.30 -24.37
N GLY A 233 23.30 -9.58 -23.44
CA GLY A 233 22.06 -8.77 -23.25
C GLY A 233 21.38 -8.87 -21.88
N ARG A 234 22.13 -8.58 -20.80
CA ARG A 234 21.76 -8.73 -19.37
C ARG A 234 20.39 -8.21 -18.93
N MET A 235 19.71 -9.01 -18.09
CA MET A 235 19.15 -8.60 -16.79
C MET A 235 19.04 -9.80 -15.84
N ILE A 236 20.13 -10.11 -15.12
CA ILE A 236 20.08 -11.01 -13.95
C ILE A 236 19.50 -10.21 -12.79
N LEU A 237 18.24 -10.45 -12.47
CA LEU A 237 17.58 -9.90 -11.28
C LEU A 237 18.15 -10.58 -10.04
N PRO A 238 18.57 -9.85 -8.99
CA PRO A 238 18.91 -10.47 -7.72
C PRO A 238 17.72 -11.29 -7.21
N ASN A 239 17.92 -12.60 -7.04
CA ASN A 239 16.95 -13.44 -6.35
C ASN A 239 16.96 -13.05 -4.87
N PRO A 240 15.83 -12.54 -4.33
CA PRO A 240 15.77 -12.12 -2.93
C PRO A 240 16.03 -13.27 -1.95
N ASP A 241 15.81 -14.51 -2.38
CA ASP A 241 16.06 -15.71 -1.57
C ASP A 241 17.55 -16.01 -1.35
N ASN A 242 18.45 -15.42 -2.15
CA ASN A 242 19.88 -15.66 -2.02
C ASN A 242 20.60 -14.66 -1.09
N SER A 243 19.90 -13.63 -0.59
CA SER A 243 20.44 -12.71 0.42
C SER A 243 20.08 -13.22 1.81
N LYS A 244 21.11 -13.59 2.59
CA LYS A 244 21.06 -14.04 4.01
C LYS A 244 19.72 -13.73 4.69
N GLU A 245 18.85 -14.73 4.74
CA GLU A 245 17.53 -14.62 5.36
C GLU A 245 17.69 -14.21 6.83
N ALA A 246 17.13 -13.06 7.20
CA ALA A 246 16.86 -12.81 8.61
C ALA A 246 15.67 -13.69 9.01
N THR A 247 15.86 -14.56 10.00
CA THR A 247 14.79 -15.37 10.59
C THR A 247 13.87 -14.48 11.43
N VAL A 248 13.05 -13.68 10.76
CA VAL A 248 12.09 -12.75 11.39
C VAL A 248 10.85 -13.50 11.89
N PHE A 249 10.55 -14.66 11.31
CA PHE A 249 9.48 -15.55 11.74
C PHE A 249 10.06 -16.95 11.97
N ASP A 250 9.94 -17.46 13.21
CA ASP A 250 10.27 -18.85 13.50
C ASP A 250 9.33 -19.80 12.73
N GLN A 251 9.83 -20.95 12.27
CA GLN A 251 9.04 -21.94 11.51
C GLN A 251 7.79 -22.43 12.28
N ASP A 252 7.80 -22.35 13.61
CA ASP A 252 6.64 -22.64 14.45
C ASP A 252 5.65 -21.48 14.54
N ALA A 253 6.10 -20.23 14.39
CA ALA A 253 5.23 -19.06 14.32
C ALA A 253 4.49 -19.01 12.97
N THR A 254 5.13 -19.37 11.86
CA THR A 254 4.46 -19.50 10.55
C THR A 254 3.41 -20.60 10.57
N LYS A 255 3.72 -21.76 11.18
CA LYS A 255 2.74 -22.85 11.37
C LYS A 255 1.56 -22.47 12.27
N LYS A 256 1.79 -21.67 13.32
CA LYS A 256 0.71 -21.12 14.19
C LYS A 256 -0.13 -20.05 13.48
N LEU A 257 0.43 -19.35 12.50
CA LEU A 257 -0.27 -18.38 11.67
C LEU A 257 -1.08 -19.05 10.54
N GLU A 258 -0.62 -20.21 10.06
CA GLU A 258 -1.30 -21.05 9.06
C GLU A 258 -2.39 -21.94 9.67
N GLY A 259 -2.20 -22.41 10.91
CA GLY A 259 -3.14 -23.22 11.69
C GLY A 259 -4.23 -22.40 12.37
N ASN A 260 -5.28 -22.09 11.60
CA ASN A 260 -6.61 -21.59 12.00
C ASN A 260 -6.92 -21.58 13.53
N PRO A 261 -7.11 -20.40 14.15
CA PRO A 261 -8.46 -19.90 14.38
C PRO A 261 -8.53 -18.43 13.99
N ALA A 262 -8.86 -18.20 12.72
CA ALA A 262 -8.87 -16.91 12.06
C ALA A 262 -10.03 -15.99 12.53
N LEU A 263 -10.67 -16.30 13.66
CA LEU A 263 -11.83 -15.60 14.22
C LEU A 263 -11.54 -14.91 15.55
N ASP A 264 -10.46 -15.29 16.24
CA ASP A 264 -10.15 -14.76 17.58
C ASP A 264 -9.22 -13.53 17.53
N GLY A 265 -8.68 -13.17 16.35
CA GLY A 265 -7.72 -12.08 16.24
C GLY A 265 -6.34 -12.41 16.82
N ALA A 266 -5.97 -13.69 16.88
CA ALA A 266 -4.64 -14.14 17.31
C ALA A 266 -3.52 -13.70 16.35
N ILE A 267 -3.82 -13.52 15.05
CA ILE A 267 -2.83 -13.12 14.05
C ILE A 267 -2.34 -11.68 14.28
N PRO A 268 -3.21 -10.66 14.44
CA PRO A 268 -2.77 -9.31 14.83
C PRO A 268 -1.95 -9.27 16.13
N LEU A 269 -2.31 -10.10 17.12
CA LEU A 269 -1.56 -10.23 18.37
C LEU A 269 -0.15 -10.77 18.13
N ALA A 270 -0.03 -11.86 17.36
CA ALA A 270 1.26 -12.43 17.00
C ALA A 270 2.13 -11.45 16.20
N ILE A 271 1.53 -10.69 15.26
CA ILE A 271 2.23 -9.64 14.51
C ILE A 271 2.80 -8.60 15.48
N PHE A 272 2.01 -8.14 16.45
CA PHE A 272 2.48 -7.20 17.47
C PHE A 272 3.58 -7.80 18.34
N ASP A 273 3.42 -9.04 18.81
CA ASP A 273 4.41 -9.72 19.65
C ASP A 273 5.75 -9.94 18.97
N ILE A 274 5.74 -10.24 17.67
CA ILE A 274 6.96 -10.38 16.88
C ILE A 274 7.57 -9.01 16.60
N SER A 275 6.74 -7.99 16.36
CA SER A 275 7.21 -6.61 16.14
C SER A 275 7.94 -6.03 17.36
N LYS A 276 7.58 -6.44 18.59
CA LYS A 276 8.28 -6.06 19.83
C LYS A 276 9.77 -6.42 19.82
N LYS A 277 10.14 -7.49 19.11
CA LYS A 277 11.53 -7.99 19.05
C LYS A 277 12.36 -7.30 17.95
N GLN A 278 11.75 -6.44 17.14
CA GLN A 278 12.40 -5.82 15.99
C GLN A 278 13.14 -4.52 16.38
N PRO A 279 14.20 -4.13 15.63
CA PRO A 279 15.03 -2.98 16.00
C PRO A 279 14.33 -1.63 15.83
N PHE A 280 13.24 -1.54 15.08
CA PHE A 280 12.45 -0.31 14.93
C PHE A 280 11.44 -0.09 16.07
N PHE A 281 11.29 -1.06 16.97
CA PHE A 281 10.24 -1.00 17.99
C PHE A 281 10.53 0.12 18.99
N SER A 282 9.66 1.13 18.99
CA SER A 282 9.74 2.30 19.86
C SER A 282 8.35 2.63 20.40
N PRO A 283 8.24 3.40 21.50
CA PRO A 283 6.95 3.78 22.08
C PRO A 283 6.01 4.48 21.09
N THR A 284 6.57 5.27 20.17
CA THR A 284 5.81 5.96 19.12
C THR A 284 5.27 5.00 18.05
N VAL A 285 5.97 3.89 17.78
CA VAL A 285 5.48 2.84 16.88
C VAL A 285 4.37 2.03 17.56
N ALA A 286 4.52 1.72 18.85
CA ALA A 286 3.47 1.06 19.63
C ALA A 286 2.18 1.91 19.70
N GLU A 287 2.30 3.23 19.83
CA GLU A 287 1.17 4.16 19.72
C GLU A 287 0.50 4.09 18.34
N LYS A 288 1.27 4.02 17.24
CA LYS A 288 0.70 3.83 15.89
C LYS A 288 -0.05 2.50 15.76
N PHE A 289 0.41 1.43 16.39
CA PHE A 289 -0.35 0.17 16.46
C PHE A 289 -1.64 0.33 17.25
N PHE A 290 -1.60 1.02 18.38
CA PHE A 290 -2.80 1.32 19.17
C PHE A 290 -3.82 2.13 18.35
N ASP A 291 -3.39 3.20 17.67
CA ASP A 291 -4.25 4.01 16.81
C ASP A 291 -4.89 3.20 15.68
N LEU A 292 -4.09 2.32 15.08
CA LEU A 292 -4.56 1.40 14.06
C LEU A 292 -5.68 0.51 14.61
N PHE A 293 -5.44 -0.20 15.71
CA PHE A 293 -6.43 -1.11 16.30
C PHE A 293 -7.67 -0.38 16.86
N ALA A 294 -7.49 0.83 17.39
CA ALA A 294 -8.57 1.66 17.88
C ALA A 294 -9.53 2.11 16.76
N SER A 295 -9.04 2.30 15.53
CA SER A 295 -9.86 2.71 14.39
C SER A 295 -10.92 1.67 13.96
N PHE A 296 -10.77 0.40 14.37
CA PHE A 296 -11.67 -0.69 13.99
C PHE A 296 -12.66 -1.05 15.11
N GLY A 297 -13.67 -0.19 15.34
CA GLY A 297 -14.69 -0.38 16.40
C GLY A 297 -15.66 -1.57 16.23
N ALA A 298 -15.75 -2.15 15.03
CA ALA A 298 -16.78 -3.14 14.71
C ALA A 298 -16.36 -4.61 14.93
N ILE A 299 -15.18 -4.86 15.50
CA ILE A 299 -14.58 -6.21 15.58
C ILE A 299 -14.73 -6.75 17.00
N SER A 300 -15.19 -8.00 17.12
CA SER A 300 -15.43 -8.65 18.43
C SER A 300 -14.14 -8.79 19.26
N ALA A 301 -13.01 -9.07 18.59
CA ALA A 301 -11.70 -9.26 19.21
C ALA A 301 -10.97 -7.94 19.52
N GLN A 302 -11.50 -6.78 19.11
CA GLN A 302 -10.79 -5.50 19.22
C GLN A 302 -10.40 -5.17 20.66
N ALA A 303 -11.33 -5.31 21.60
CA ALA A 303 -11.07 -5.01 23.01
C ALA A 303 -9.89 -5.82 23.55
N ARG A 304 -9.82 -7.12 23.23
CA ARG A 304 -8.72 -7.99 23.63
C ARG A 304 -7.38 -7.56 23.01
N ILE A 305 -7.39 -7.21 21.72
CA ILE A 305 -6.17 -6.77 21.01
C ILE A 305 -5.64 -5.47 21.60
N VAL A 306 -6.53 -4.50 21.85
CA VAL A 306 -6.16 -3.21 22.43
C VAL A 306 -5.62 -3.38 23.86
N GLN A 307 -6.25 -4.23 24.69
CA GLN A 307 -5.75 -4.53 26.04
C GLN A 307 -4.35 -5.13 26.00
N HIS A 308 -4.12 -6.16 25.17
CA HIS A 308 -2.80 -6.80 25.06
C HIS A 308 -1.69 -5.84 24.63
N VAL A 309 -1.99 -4.93 23.70
CA VAL A 309 -1.04 -3.87 23.29
C VAL A 309 -0.72 -2.95 24.46
N LEU A 310 -1.73 -2.53 25.23
CA LEU A 310 -1.53 -1.70 26.42
C LEU A 310 -0.74 -2.41 27.50
N ASP A 311 -1.10 -3.64 27.84
CA ASP A 311 -0.40 -4.44 28.86
C ASP A 311 1.08 -4.61 28.49
N SER A 312 1.35 -4.88 27.21
CA SER A 312 2.73 -4.93 26.69
C SER A 312 3.45 -3.58 26.73
N MET A 313 2.75 -2.47 26.50
CA MET A 313 3.32 -1.12 26.60
C MET A 313 3.61 -0.73 28.05
N VAL A 314 2.77 -1.12 29.00
CA VAL A 314 3.02 -0.93 30.44
C VAL A 314 4.25 -1.71 30.87
N GLU A 315 4.37 -2.97 30.44
CA GLU A 315 5.48 -3.84 30.82
C GLU A 315 6.82 -3.30 30.28
N LEU A 316 6.86 -2.88 29.02
CA LEU A 316 8.09 -2.43 28.37
C LEU A 316 8.42 -0.95 28.62
N TYR A 317 7.41 -0.08 28.65
CA TYR A 317 7.56 1.37 28.74
C TYR A 317 6.56 2.00 29.73
N PRO A 318 6.67 1.72 31.05
CA PRO A 318 5.69 2.19 32.03
C PRO A 318 5.52 3.72 32.11
N ASN A 319 6.61 4.48 31.95
CA ASN A 319 6.64 5.92 32.19
C ASN A 319 6.69 6.79 30.91
N ASP A 320 6.58 6.16 29.73
CA ASP A 320 6.66 6.88 28.46
C ASP A 320 5.35 7.66 28.17
N PRO A 321 5.43 8.90 27.64
CA PRO A 321 4.26 9.70 27.28
C PRO A 321 3.29 8.98 26.33
N SER A 322 3.80 8.14 25.42
CA SER A 322 3.00 7.43 24.43
C SER A 322 2.15 6.34 25.07
N THR A 323 2.70 5.60 26.05
CA THR A 323 1.97 4.61 26.86
C THR A 323 0.86 5.28 27.65
N CYS A 324 1.17 6.38 28.34
CA CYS A 324 0.19 7.16 29.10
C CYS A 324 -0.95 7.68 28.20
N PHE A 325 -0.62 8.14 26.98
CA PHE A 325 -1.60 8.60 26.01
C PHE A 325 -2.49 7.47 25.46
N CYS A 326 -1.96 6.26 25.26
CA CYS A 326 -2.78 5.10 24.89
C CYS A 326 -3.72 4.67 26.04
N HIS A 327 -3.25 4.69 27.29
CA HIS A 327 -4.10 4.41 28.46
C HIS A 327 -5.23 5.42 28.67
N LEU A 328 -4.96 6.69 28.34
CA LEU A 328 -5.96 7.75 28.32
C LEU A 328 -7.09 7.41 27.34
N ARG A 329 -6.73 6.97 26.13
CA ARG A 329 -7.67 6.78 25.02
C ARG A 329 -8.42 5.45 25.06
N GLN A 330 -7.94 4.47 25.82
CA GLN A 330 -8.54 3.15 25.94
C GLN A 330 -10.06 3.16 26.22
N PRO A 331 -10.61 3.93 27.19
CA PRO A 331 -12.05 3.94 27.46
C PRO A 331 -12.88 4.59 26.34
N LEU A 332 -12.23 5.38 25.49
CA LEU A 332 -12.85 6.11 24.38
C LEU A 332 -12.85 5.30 23.08
N VAL A 333 -12.21 4.12 23.08
CA VAL A 333 -12.23 3.22 21.94
C VAL A 333 -13.66 2.72 21.72
N ASN A 334 -14.18 2.92 20.50
CA ASN A 334 -15.52 2.52 20.07
C ASN A 334 -16.70 3.28 20.71
N VAL A 335 -16.44 4.44 21.33
CA VAL A 335 -17.51 5.31 21.85
C VAL A 335 -17.68 6.49 20.90
N ALA A 336 -18.78 6.52 20.14
CA ALA A 336 -19.10 7.66 19.29
C ALA A 336 -19.44 8.88 20.15
N ILE A 337 -19.02 10.06 19.69
CA ILE A 337 -19.17 11.36 20.39
C ILE A 337 -20.63 11.63 20.79
N ASN A 338 -21.58 11.18 19.97
CA ASN A 338 -23.02 11.44 20.14
C ASN A 338 -23.72 10.39 21.03
N THR A 339 -22.97 9.46 21.65
CA THR A 339 -23.54 8.38 22.48
C THR A 339 -23.56 8.80 23.95
N PRO A 340 -24.59 8.48 24.74
CA PRO A 340 -24.65 8.80 26.18
C PRO A 340 -23.53 8.13 27.01
N ALA A 341 -22.82 7.15 26.44
CA ALA A 341 -21.63 6.54 27.03
C ALA A 341 -20.38 7.43 26.95
N TYR A 342 -20.34 8.40 26.03
CA TYR A 342 -19.18 9.26 25.77
C TYR A 342 -18.79 10.15 26.98
N PRO A 343 -19.72 10.84 27.67
CA PRO A 343 -19.37 11.65 28.84
C PRO A 343 -18.86 10.81 30.03
N LYS A 344 -19.31 9.55 30.14
CA LYS A 344 -18.81 8.62 31.18
C LYS A 344 -17.38 8.17 30.86
N ALA A 345 -17.15 7.74 29.62
CA ALA A 345 -15.83 7.35 29.14
C ALA A 345 -14.82 8.51 29.18
N LEU A 346 -15.27 9.74 28.86
CA LEU A 346 -14.43 10.94 28.93
C LEU A 346 -14.03 11.28 30.37
N ARG A 347 -14.96 11.18 31.33
CA ARG A 347 -14.62 11.37 32.74
C ARG A 347 -13.58 10.36 33.23
N GLU A 348 -13.71 9.11 32.82
CA GLU A 348 -12.73 8.07 33.12
C GLU A 348 -11.37 8.35 32.46
N ALA A 349 -11.36 8.80 31.21
CA ALA A 349 -10.15 9.24 30.52
C ALA A 349 -9.50 10.43 31.26
N LEU A 350 -10.25 11.46 31.65
CA LEU A 350 -9.71 12.62 32.37
C LEU A 350 -9.18 12.25 33.77
N ALA A 351 -9.80 11.30 34.46
CA ALA A 351 -9.26 10.76 35.70
C ALA A 351 -7.89 10.08 35.48
N ARG A 352 -7.76 9.29 34.40
CA ARG A 352 -6.50 8.66 33.99
C ARG A 352 -5.47 9.69 33.50
N LEU A 353 -5.89 10.80 32.89
CA LEU A 353 -5.02 11.92 32.52
C LEU A 353 -4.38 12.53 33.76
N LYS A 354 -5.19 12.78 34.79
CA LYS A 354 -4.70 13.38 36.04
C LYS A 354 -3.67 12.48 36.73
N LEU A 355 -3.90 11.16 36.71
CA LEU A 355 -2.98 10.16 37.26
C LEU A 355 -1.67 10.09 36.44
N SER A 356 -1.77 10.07 35.10
CA SER A 356 -0.60 10.00 34.22
C SER A 356 0.25 11.27 34.27
N LEU A 357 -0.37 12.46 34.31
CA LEU A 357 0.36 13.73 34.44
C LEU A 357 1.23 13.81 35.72
N SER A 358 0.91 13.06 36.78
CA SER A 358 1.75 12.98 37.98
C SER A 358 2.89 11.96 37.88
N THR A 359 2.78 10.95 37.02
CA THR A 359 3.73 9.83 36.93
C THR A 359 4.66 9.87 35.71
N THR A 360 4.32 10.61 34.63
CA THR A 360 5.06 10.57 33.36
C THR A 360 6.41 11.30 33.40
N THR A 361 7.41 10.73 32.72
CA THR A 361 8.78 11.25 32.58
C THR A 361 8.86 12.61 31.84
N SER A 362 7.99 12.86 30.85
CA SER A 362 7.93 14.13 30.11
C SER A 362 6.50 14.66 30.04
N LYS A 363 6.19 15.63 30.92
CA LYS A 363 4.84 16.23 31.03
C LYS A 363 4.50 17.12 29.82
N THR A 364 5.49 17.72 29.17
CA THR A 364 5.30 18.62 28.03
C THR A 364 4.91 17.85 26.76
N GLN A 365 5.58 16.75 26.46
CA GLN A 365 5.26 15.91 25.29
C GLN A 365 3.88 15.24 25.42
N LEU A 366 3.50 14.82 26.64
CA LEU A 366 2.14 14.30 26.88
C LEU A 366 1.09 15.41 26.69
N ALA A 367 1.36 16.62 27.18
CA ALA A 367 0.46 17.76 27.01
C ALA A 367 0.27 18.16 25.54
N GLU A 368 1.33 18.13 24.72
CA GLU A 368 1.25 18.37 23.27
C GLU A 368 0.40 17.31 22.56
N LYS A 369 0.60 16.02 22.86
CA LYS A 369 -0.20 14.93 22.28
C LYS A 369 -1.67 15.04 22.66
N VAL A 370 -1.95 15.38 23.92
CA VAL A 370 -3.33 15.59 24.39
C VAL A 370 -3.96 16.79 23.70
N ARG A 371 -3.22 17.89 23.51
CA ARG A 371 -3.70 19.06 22.73
C ARG A 371 -4.07 18.67 21.31
N TRP A 372 -3.15 18.02 20.60
CA TRP A 372 -3.37 17.56 19.22
C TRP A 372 -4.58 16.62 19.11
N TRP A 373 -4.83 15.80 20.13
CA TRP A 373 -6.01 14.94 20.18
C TRP A 373 -7.31 15.70 20.44
N THR A 374 -7.28 16.70 21.31
CA THR A 374 -8.48 17.48 21.68
C THR A 374 -8.90 18.52 20.64
N GLU A 375 -7.97 19.06 19.85
CA GLU A 375 -8.26 20.10 18.84
C GLU A 375 -9.27 19.63 17.78
N PRO A 376 -9.15 18.45 17.14
CA PRO A 376 -10.15 17.94 16.22
C PRO A 376 -11.51 17.64 16.88
N ILE A 377 -11.51 17.27 18.17
CA ILE A 377 -12.73 16.98 18.92
C ILE A 377 -13.49 18.27 19.21
N LEU A 378 -12.77 19.35 19.55
CA LEU A 378 -13.33 20.69 19.75
C LEU A 378 -13.83 21.33 18.45
N ALA A 379 -13.27 20.94 17.30
CA ALA A 379 -13.72 21.38 15.98
C ALA A 379 -15.00 20.68 15.49
N SER A 380 -15.48 19.64 16.19
CA SER A 380 -16.73 18.96 15.83
C SER A 380 -17.96 19.70 16.36
N GLU A 381 -18.92 20.00 15.47
CA GLU A 381 -20.12 20.81 15.77
C GLU A 381 -21.16 20.10 16.67
N ASP A 382 -21.07 18.76 16.79
CA ASP A 382 -22.04 17.93 17.53
C ASP A 382 -21.73 17.77 19.03
N LEU A 383 -20.75 18.52 19.56
CA LEU A 383 -20.27 18.34 20.92
C LEU A 383 -21.13 19.09 21.95
N ASP A 384 -21.50 18.41 23.05
CA ASP A 384 -22.21 19.02 24.17
C ASP A 384 -21.42 20.23 24.73
N PRO A 385 -22.04 21.40 24.93
CA PRO A 385 -21.39 22.58 25.52
C PRO A 385 -20.70 22.30 26.87
N GLY A 386 -21.24 21.38 27.67
CA GLY A 386 -20.65 20.95 28.93
C GLY A 386 -19.36 20.15 28.75
N ILE A 387 -19.23 19.40 27.65
CA ILE A 387 -18.01 18.64 27.33
C ILE A 387 -16.96 19.58 26.73
N GLN A 388 -17.37 20.53 25.90
CA GLN A 388 -16.49 21.55 25.32
C GLN A 388 -15.80 22.38 26.41
N THR A 389 -16.57 22.87 27.39
CA THR A 389 -16.02 23.66 28.52
C THR A 389 -15.05 22.87 29.38
N VAL A 390 -15.31 21.58 29.62
CA VAL A 390 -14.40 20.69 30.35
C VAL A 390 -13.11 20.48 29.57
N LEU A 391 -13.19 20.24 28.26
CA LEU A 391 -12.01 20.06 27.41
C LEU A 391 -11.17 21.34 27.33
N GLU A 392 -11.79 22.50 27.13
CA GLU A 392 -11.10 23.80 27.15
C GLU A 392 -10.43 24.08 28.50
N HIS A 393 -11.10 23.77 29.61
CA HIS A 393 -10.51 23.90 30.95
C HIS A 393 -9.31 22.96 31.11
N THR A 394 -9.40 21.71 30.63
CA THR A 394 -8.27 20.77 30.66
C THR A 394 -7.11 21.23 29.78
N LEU A 395 -7.36 21.86 28.62
CA LEU A 395 -6.31 22.42 27.79
C LEU A 395 -5.57 23.59 28.43
N ARG A 396 -6.30 24.41 29.21
CA ARG A 396 -5.74 25.53 29.97
C ARG A 396 -4.90 25.07 31.16
N THR A 397 -5.24 23.94 31.78
CA THR A 397 -4.50 23.40 32.94
C THR A 397 -3.30 22.53 32.55
N LEU A 398 -3.20 22.11 31.29
CA LEU A 398 -2.03 21.39 30.79
C LEU A 398 -0.78 22.29 30.73
N PRO A 399 0.41 21.79 31.13
CA PRO A 399 1.67 22.51 31.00
C PRO A 399 1.85 23.04 29.57
N LYS A 400 2.18 24.32 29.43
CA LYS A 400 2.60 24.86 28.13
C LYS A 400 4.01 24.34 27.80
N PRO A 401 4.30 24.12 26.51
CA PRO A 401 5.62 23.68 26.08
C PRO A 401 6.74 24.61 26.55
#